data_AF-A0A522RIR1-F1
#
_entry.id   AF-A0A522RIR1-F1
#
_cell.length_a   1.000
_cell.length_b   1.000
_cell.length_c   1.000
_cell.angle_alpha   90.00
_cell.angle_beta   90.00
_cell.angle_gamma   90.00
#
_symmetry.space_group_name_H-M   'P 1'
#
loop_
_entity.id
_entity.type
_entity.pdbx_description
1 polymer ?
#
loop_
_entity_poly.entity_id
_entity_poly.type
_entity_poly.pdbx_seq_one_letter_code
_entity_poly.pdbx_strand_id
1 'polypeptide(L)'
;MRMKVSAWLGVLAIVASLAGCATFHALPLNNGRGPQRVADITVPGALMPIPKLRAYTFDPANGLDVTEIAMLAVANDPQLRIERDKAGVAHAQAYAAGLLPDPNVSYARDYPTGNQPGTTVAFNEGLSFDLGSLITRSARVASARAGAREVDLNLLWSEWQTIAQARTLTPTCPAWRCPIMRRKACC
;
A
#
# COMPACT_ATOMS: atom_id res chain seq x y z
N MET A 1 -34.54 40.80 5.16
CA MET A 1 -34.70 39.32 5.14
C MET A 1 -33.85 38.62 4.06
N ARG A 2 -33.61 39.23 2.88
CA ARG A 2 -32.82 38.65 1.77
C ARG A 2 -31.34 38.33 2.06
N MET A 3 -30.65 39.10 2.92
CA MET A 3 -29.24 38.85 3.29
C MET A 3 -29.01 37.56 4.09
N LYS A 4 -29.99 37.11 4.90
CA LYS A 4 -29.86 35.85 5.63
C LYS A 4 -29.86 34.67 4.65
N VAL A 5 -30.80 34.61 3.71
CA VAL A 5 -30.92 33.51 2.74
C VAL A 5 -29.63 33.30 1.91
N SER A 6 -28.97 34.38 1.51
CA SER A 6 -27.67 34.34 0.80
C SER A 6 -26.54 33.75 1.65
N ALA A 7 -26.47 34.09 2.94
CA ALA A 7 -25.44 33.57 3.84
C ALA A 7 -25.65 32.06 4.12
N TRP A 8 -26.90 31.62 4.26
CA TRP A 8 -27.24 30.21 4.43
C TRP A 8 -26.92 29.38 3.17
N LEU A 9 -27.11 29.94 1.97
CA LEU A 9 -26.72 29.29 0.70
C LEU A 9 -25.19 29.14 0.58
N GLY A 10 -24.41 30.14 1.00
CA GLY A 10 -22.95 30.07 1.00
C GLY A 10 -22.39 29.00 1.96
N VAL A 11 -22.95 28.92 3.17
CA VAL A 11 -22.58 27.88 4.14
C VAL A 11 -22.92 26.48 3.62
N LEU A 12 -24.08 26.31 2.99
CA LEU A 12 -24.49 25.01 2.44
C LEU A 12 -23.58 24.56 1.28
N ALA A 13 -23.14 25.50 0.44
CA ALA A 13 -22.20 25.23 -0.64
C ALA A 13 -20.80 24.83 -0.12
N ILE A 14 -20.32 25.50 0.93
CA ILE A 14 -19.05 25.15 1.58
C ILE A 14 -19.16 23.75 2.21
N VAL A 15 -20.22 23.46 2.98
CA VAL A 15 -20.41 22.14 3.59
C VAL A 15 -20.50 21.02 2.53
N ALA A 16 -21.17 21.27 1.40
CA ALA A 16 -21.23 20.31 0.28
C ALA A 16 -19.86 20.07 -0.35
N SER A 17 -18.99 21.09 -0.43
CA SER A 17 -17.63 20.94 -0.96
C SER A 17 -16.67 20.17 -0.04
N LEU A 18 -16.97 20.08 1.27
CA LEU A 18 -16.19 19.27 2.22
C LEU A 18 -16.69 17.81 2.33
N ALA A 19 -17.79 17.42 1.67
CA ALA A 19 -18.36 16.08 1.77
C ALA A 19 -17.65 15.00 0.92
N GLY A 20 -16.49 15.31 0.31
CA GLY A 20 -15.71 14.40 -0.53
C GLY A 20 -14.87 13.36 0.21
N CYS A 21 -15.29 12.91 1.40
CA CYS A 21 -14.55 11.88 2.15
C CYS A 21 -14.67 10.52 1.44
N ALA A 22 -13.51 9.86 1.30
CA ALA A 22 -13.33 8.58 0.62
C ALA A 22 -14.46 7.59 0.96
N THR A 23 -15.29 7.28 -0.03
CA THR A 23 -16.41 6.37 0.14
C THR A 23 -15.86 4.96 0.28
N PHE A 24 -16.18 4.28 1.39
CA PHE A 24 -15.80 2.91 1.58
C PHE A 24 -16.44 2.04 0.49
N HIS A 25 -15.61 1.54 -0.42
CA HIS A 25 -16.02 0.51 -1.35
C HIS A 25 -15.68 -0.85 -0.73
N ALA A 26 -16.71 -1.56 -0.27
CA ALA A 26 -16.57 -2.95 0.13
C ALA A 26 -16.06 -3.73 -1.09
N LEU A 27 -14.85 -4.27 -1.00
CA LEU A 27 -14.36 -5.23 -1.96
C LEU A 27 -15.13 -6.54 -1.70
N PRO A 28 -16.01 -6.99 -2.61
CA PRO A 28 -16.81 -8.18 -2.36
C PRO A 28 -15.88 -9.36 -2.11
N LEU A 29 -16.10 -10.05 -0.99
CA LEU A 29 -15.35 -11.24 -0.66
C LEU A 29 -15.61 -12.25 -1.78
N ASN A 30 -14.55 -12.69 -2.47
CA ASN A 30 -14.66 -13.75 -3.48
C ASN A 30 -15.49 -14.89 -2.88
N ASN A 31 -16.48 -15.40 -3.63
CA ASN A 31 -17.48 -16.38 -3.21
C ASN A 31 -16.88 -17.76 -2.83
N GLY A 32 -15.57 -17.84 -2.57
CA GLY A 32 -14.82 -19.06 -2.26
C GLY A 32 -14.70 -20.04 -3.43
N ARG A 33 -15.28 -19.74 -4.60
CA ARG A 33 -15.22 -20.61 -5.77
C ARG A 33 -13.85 -20.46 -6.41
N GLY A 34 -12.93 -21.32 -6.01
CA GLY A 34 -11.66 -21.53 -6.69
C GLY A 34 -11.87 -22.06 -8.13
N PRO A 35 -10.79 -22.10 -8.93
CA PRO A 35 -10.83 -22.64 -10.28
C PRO A 35 -11.38 -24.07 -10.28
N GLN A 36 -12.34 -24.32 -11.17
CA GLN A 36 -13.03 -25.62 -11.25
C GLN A 36 -12.16 -26.70 -11.92
N ARG A 37 -11.18 -26.28 -12.73
CA ARG A 37 -10.18 -27.15 -13.35
C ARG A 37 -8.79 -26.55 -13.15
N VAL A 38 -7.78 -27.41 -13.08
CA VAL A 38 -6.37 -26.99 -12.97
C VAL A 38 -5.96 -26.07 -14.13
N ALA A 39 -6.46 -26.35 -15.35
CA ALA A 39 -6.20 -25.55 -16.55
C ALA A 39 -6.74 -24.10 -16.47
N ASP A 40 -7.69 -23.82 -15.56
CA ASP A 40 -8.28 -22.48 -15.40
C ASP A 40 -7.48 -21.62 -14.40
N ILE A 41 -6.46 -22.19 -13.75
CA ILE A 41 -5.58 -21.45 -12.85
C ILE A 41 -4.78 -20.44 -13.67
N THR A 42 -4.79 -19.18 -13.25
CA THR A 42 -3.97 -18.14 -13.87
C THR A 42 -3.05 -17.56 -12.81
N VAL A 43 -1.76 -17.49 -13.13
CA VAL A 43 -0.75 -16.87 -12.28
C VAL A 43 -0.07 -15.74 -13.07
N PRO A 44 -0.11 -14.48 -12.59
CA PRO A 44 0.51 -13.36 -13.28
C PRO A 44 2.03 -13.45 -13.17
N GLY A 45 2.68 -13.94 -14.24
CA GLY A 45 4.15 -14.04 -14.31
C GLY A 45 4.86 -12.70 -14.10
N ALA A 46 4.27 -11.58 -14.56
CA ALA A 46 4.85 -10.24 -14.41
C ALA A 46 5.00 -9.78 -12.94
N LEU A 47 4.16 -10.30 -12.03
CA LEU A 47 4.20 -9.99 -10.60
C LEU A 47 5.16 -10.90 -9.83
N MET A 48 5.88 -11.79 -10.51
CA MET A 48 6.82 -12.70 -9.84
C MET A 48 8.03 -11.94 -9.30
N PRO A 49 8.51 -12.29 -8.09
CA PRO A 49 9.53 -11.51 -7.41
C PRO A 49 10.92 -11.67 -8.04
N ILE A 50 11.25 -12.87 -8.53
CA ILE A 50 12.56 -13.13 -9.12
C ILE A 50 12.52 -13.09 -10.65
N PRO A 51 13.56 -12.54 -11.32
CA PRO A 51 13.61 -12.46 -12.78
C PRO A 51 13.42 -13.81 -13.49
N LYS A 52 13.95 -14.89 -12.91
CA LYS A 52 13.81 -16.24 -13.47
C LYS A 52 12.35 -16.72 -13.52
N LEU A 53 11.53 -16.39 -12.52
CA LEU A 53 10.09 -16.73 -12.52
C LEU A 53 9.29 -15.81 -13.43
N ARG A 54 9.68 -14.52 -13.56
CA ARG A 54 9.03 -13.59 -14.50
C ARG A 54 9.20 -14.00 -15.96
N ALA A 55 10.34 -14.57 -16.29
CA ALA A 55 10.63 -15.08 -17.64
C ALA A 55 9.95 -16.43 -17.93
N TYR A 56 9.42 -17.11 -16.91
CA TYR A 56 8.80 -18.42 -17.05
C TYR A 56 7.31 -18.30 -17.41
N THR A 57 6.88 -19.02 -18.44
CA THR A 57 5.46 -19.07 -18.84
C THR A 57 4.72 -20.09 -18.00
N PHE A 58 3.67 -19.65 -17.31
CA PHE A 58 2.79 -20.54 -16.54
C PHE A 58 1.72 -21.14 -17.46
N ASP A 59 1.77 -22.45 -17.72
CA ASP A 59 0.77 -23.16 -18.52
C ASP A 59 0.27 -24.42 -17.80
N PRO A 60 -0.84 -24.33 -17.04
CA PRO A 60 -1.36 -25.47 -16.29
C PRO A 60 -2.06 -26.52 -17.16
N ALA A 61 -2.29 -26.25 -18.46
CA ALA A 61 -2.96 -27.19 -19.35
C ALA A 61 -2.06 -28.38 -19.75
N ASN A 62 -0.75 -28.23 -19.62
CA ASN A 62 0.25 -29.25 -19.96
C ASN A 62 0.76 -30.06 -18.75
N GLY A 63 0.19 -29.83 -17.56
CA GLY A 63 0.69 -30.32 -16.28
C GLY A 63 1.21 -29.18 -15.41
N LEU A 64 1.64 -29.49 -14.19
CA LEU A 64 2.31 -28.54 -13.30
C LEU A 64 3.72 -29.06 -13.02
N ASP A 65 4.72 -28.35 -13.53
CA ASP A 65 6.12 -28.61 -13.18
C ASP A 65 6.53 -27.91 -11.88
N VAL A 66 7.73 -28.22 -11.40
CA VAL A 66 8.27 -27.69 -10.14
C VAL A 66 8.33 -26.15 -10.13
N THR A 67 8.59 -25.52 -11.28
CA THR A 67 8.66 -24.05 -11.40
C THR A 67 7.25 -23.45 -11.37
N GLU A 68 6.29 -24.06 -12.06
CA GLU A 68 4.88 -23.63 -12.05
C GLU A 68 4.26 -23.79 -10.66
N ILE A 69 4.60 -24.85 -9.93
CA ILE A 69 4.19 -25.04 -8.53
C ILE A 69 4.80 -23.94 -7.64
N ALA A 70 6.08 -23.59 -7.85
CA ALA A 70 6.70 -22.49 -7.10
C ALA A 70 6.06 -21.13 -7.42
N MET A 71 5.73 -20.85 -8.69
CA MET A 71 4.97 -19.66 -9.09
C MET A 71 3.61 -19.63 -8.40
N LEU A 72 2.90 -20.76 -8.39
CA LEU A 72 1.58 -20.87 -7.77
C LEU A 72 1.63 -20.63 -6.26
N ALA A 73 2.66 -21.18 -5.59
CA ALA A 73 2.87 -21.00 -4.16
C ALA A 73 3.09 -19.52 -3.80
N VAL A 74 4.03 -18.85 -4.48
CA VAL A 74 4.33 -17.42 -4.24
C VAL A 74 3.12 -16.51 -4.50
N ALA A 75 2.30 -16.85 -5.49
CA ALA A 75 1.12 -16.06 -5.85
C ALA A 75 -0.04 -16.20 -4.85
N ASN A 76 -0.17 -17.35 -4.19
CA ASN A 76 -1.31 -17.66 -3.31
C ASN A 76 -0.96 -17.70 -1.82
N ASP A 77 0.30 -17.48 -1.45
CA ASP A 77 0.71 -17.46 -0.05
C ASP A 77 0.07 -16.28 0.72
N PRO A 78 -0.72 -16.53 1.79
CA PRO A 78 -1.36 -15.47 2.56
C PRO A 78 -0.39 -14.70 3.46
N GLN A 79 0.72 -15.29 3.91
CA GLN A 79 1.74 -14.60 4.67
C GLN A 79 2.48 -13.59 3.78
N LEU A 80 2.84 -13.97 2.56
CA LEU A 80 3.44 -13.04 1.59
C LEU A 80 2.53 -11.86 1.25
N ARG A 81 1.21 -12.05 1.26
CA ARG A 81 0.26 -10.92 1.10
C ARG A 81 0.37 -9.92 2.24
N ILE A 82 0.37 -10.40 3.49
CA ILE A 82 0.53 -9.57 4.68
C ILE A 82 1.86 -8.82 4.65
N GLU A 83 2.94 -9.48 4.22
CA GLU A 83 4.25 -8.85 4.12
C GLU A 83 4.32 -7.79 3.02
N ARG A 84 3.68 -8.00 1.86
CA ARG A 84 3.54 -6.97 0.82
C ARG A 84 2.74 -5.77 1.30
N ASP A 85 1.66 -5.99 2.04
CA ASP A 85 0.89 -4.91 2.64
C ASP A 85 1.74 -4.10 3.65
N LYS A 86 2.54 -4.80 4.48
CA LYS A 86 3.50 -4.16 5.39
C LYS A 86 4.55 -3.34 4.63
N ALA A 87 5.06 -3.84 3.51
CA ALA A 87 5.98 -3.09 2.65
C ALA A 87 5.32 -1.82 2.10
N GLY A 88 4.07 -1.89 1.64
CA GLY A 88 3.30 -0.73 1.21
C GLY A 88 3.12 0.32 2.31
N VAL A 89 2.82 -0.11 3.54
CA VAL A 89 2.75 0.77 4.71
C VAL A 89 4.11 1.41 5.02
N ALA A 90 5.20 0.64 4.99
CA ALA A 90 6.54 1.15 5.23
C ALA A 90 6.97 2.19 4.17
N HIS A 91 6.59 1.98 2.91
CA HIS A 91 6.83 2.94 1.82
C HIS A 91 6.03 4.23 2.02
N ALA A 92 4.76 4.12 2.43
CA ALA A 92 3.93 5.27 2.76
C ALA A 92 4.48 6.06 3.97
N GLN A 93 4.99 5.38 4.98
CA GLN A 93 5.66 6.00 6.13
C GLN A 93 6.97 6.70 5.72
N ALA A 94 7.76 6.08 4.85
CA ALA A 94 8.98 6.69 4.31
C ALA A 94 8.69 7.93 3.45
N TYR A 95 7.57 7.92 2.72
CA TYR A 95 7.08 9.10 2.00
C TYR A 95 6.64 10.20 2.98
N ALA A 96 5.83 9.85 3.98
CA ALA A 96 5.34 10.79 4.99
C ALA A 96 6.48 11.46 5.79
N ALA A 97 7.56 10.72 6.09
CA ALA A 97 8.75 11.28 6.75
C ALA A 97 9.47 12.38 5.94
N GLY A 98 9.21 12.45 4.62
CA GLY A 98 9.73 13.49 3.74
C GLY A 98 8.88 14.77 3.71
N LEU A 99 7.64 14.72 4.21
CA LEU A 99 6.76 15.88 4.29
C LEU A 99 7.29 16.87 5.31
N LEU A 100 7.21 18.15 4.95
CA LEU A 100 7.49 19.24 5.88
C LEU A 100 6.31 19.39 6.82
N PRO A 101 6.53 19.75 8.10
CA PRO A 101 5.43 20.08 8.98
C PRO A 101 4.67 21.29 8.45
N ASP A 102 3.36 21.29 8.62
CA ASP A 102 2.53 22.39 8.17
C ASP A 102 2.75 23.63 9.05
N PRO A 103 2.84 24.84 8.47
CA PRO A 103 2.91 26.07 9.23
C PRO A 103 1.60 26.31 9.98
N ASN A 104 1.68 26.78 11.21
CA ASN A 104 0.51 27.15 12.00
C ASN A 104 0.23 28.65 11.83
N VAL A 105 -1.00 28.98 11.42
CA VAL A 105 -1.48 30.36 11.30
C VAL A 105 -2.52 30.61 12.39
N SER A 106 -2.38 31.71 13.11
CA SER A 106 -3.32 32.15 14.14
C SER A 106 -3.85 33.56 13.83
N TYR A 107 -5.11 33.76 14.16
CA TYR A 107 -5.77 35.05 14.09
C TYR A 107 -6.65 35.22 15.33
N ALA A 108 -6.48 36.32 16.05
CA ALA A 108 -7.23 36.61 17.26
C ALA A 108 -7.69 38.08 17.29
N ARG A 109 -8.79 38.31 17.98
CA ARG A 109 -9.37 39.64 18.18
C ARG A 109 -9.68 39.85 19.65
N ASP A 110 -9.02 40.81 20.27
CA ASP A 110 -9.13 41.04 21.71
C ASP A 110 -10.05 42.23 21.96
N TYR A 111 -11.09 41.98 22.76
CA TYR A 111 -12.04 43.01 23.18
C TYR A 111 -11.74 43.42 24.63
N PRO A 112 -11.55 44.71 24.90
CA PRO A 112 -11.36 45.18 26.26
C PRO A 112 -12.64 44.94 27.09
N THR A 113 -12.49 44.29 28.25
CA THR A 113 -13.58 44.06 29.20
C THR A 113 -13.66 45.23 30.17
N GLY A 114 -14.55 46.18 29.89
CA GLY A 114 -14.83 47.36 30.72
C GLY A 114 -14.71 48.66 29.92
N ASN A 115 -15.68 49.56 30.11
CA ASN A 115 -15.72 50.89 29.46
C ASN A 115 -14.66 51.83 30.06
N GLN A 116 -13.38 51.47 29.96
CA GLN A 116 -12.29 52.37 30.30
C GLN A 116 -11.94 53.28 29.11
N PRO A 117 -11.85 54.60 29.30
CA PRO A 117 -11.42 55.53 28.27
C PRO A 117 -10.05 55.13 27.69
N GLY A 118 -9.92 55.17 26.36
CA GLY A 118 -8.65 54.87 25.67
C GLY A 118 -8.43 53.39 25.30
N THR A 119 -9.38 52.51 25.56
CA THR A 119 -9.29 51.10 25.13
C THR A 119 -9.72 50.94 23.67
N THR A 120 -9.03 50.09 22.92
CA THR A 120 -9.33 49.76 21.51
C THR A 120 -9.30 48.26 21.29
N VAL A 121 -9.98 47.80 20.26
CA VAL A 121 -10.00 46.37 19.89
C VAL A 121 -8.68 46.03 19.21
N ALA A 122 -7.98 45.01 19.70
CA ALA A 122 -6.73 44.54 19.09
C ALA A 122 -7.00 43.40 18.10
N PHE A 123 -6.16 43.33 17.07
CA PHE A 123 -6.12 42.23 16.11
C PHE A 123 -4.71 41.65 16.12
N ASN A 124 -4.60 40.34 16.32
CA ASN A 124 -3.34 39.62 16.35
C ASN A 124 -3.31 38.60 15.22
N GLU A 125 -2.25 38.63 14.44
CA GLU A 125 -1.95 37.66 13.38
C GLU A 125 -0.63 36.97 13.74
N GLY A 126 -0.61 35.64 13.68
CA GLY A 126 0.57 34.84 14.00
C GLY A 126 0.84 33.78 12.94
N LEU A 127 2.12 33.58 12.63
CA LEU A 127 2.61 32.49 11.80
C LEU A 127 3.75 31.81 12.55
N SER A 128 3.67 30.49 12.72
CA SER A 128 4.72 29.71 13.38
C SER A 128 5.07 28.45 12.59
N PHE A 129 6.33 28.06 12.64
CA PHE A 129 6.87 26.91 11.92
C PHE A 129 8.05 26.31 12.70
N ASP A 130 8.15 24.98 12.74
CA ASP A 130 9.25 24.28 13.42
C ASP A 130 10.49 24.18 12.54
N LEU A 131 11.46 25.08 12.75
CA LEU A 131 12.75 25.04 12.05
C LEU A 131 13.64 23.86 12.46
N GLY A 132 13.46 23.29 13.66
CA GLY A 132 14.20 22.10 14.10
C GLY A 132 13.87 20.88 13.23
N SER A 133 12.64 20.81 12.72
CA SER A 133 12.23 19.80 11.74
C SER A 133 13.05 19.86 10.46
N LEU A 134 13.42 21.07 9.97
CA LEU A 134 14.22 21.23 8.75
C LEU A 134 15.64 20.69 8.95
N ILE A 135 16.23 21.01 10.10
CA ILE A 135 17.59 20.60 10.45
C ILE A 135 17.66 19.06 10.55
N THR A 136 16.66 18.43 11.17
CA THR A 136 16.61 16.98 11.38
C THR A 136 15.98 16.20 10.23
N ARG A 137 15.41 16.88 9.22
CA ARG A 137 14.66 16.26 8.12
C ARG A 137 15.47 15.22 7.37
N SER A 138 16.71 15.52 7.03
CA SER A 138 17.57 14.61 6.26
C SER A 138 17.78 13.28 7.00
N ALA A 139 18.06 13.34 8.31
CA ALA A 139 18.22 12.17 9.17
C ALA A 139 16.92 11.37 9.32
N ARG A 140 15.78 12.05 9.52
CA ARG A 140 14.46 11.40 9.59
C ARG A 140 14.10 10.67 8.30
N VAL A 141 14.31 11.32 7.14
CA VAL A 141 14.07 10.71 5.81
C VAL A 141 15.01 9.53 5.58
N ALA A 142 16.29 9.66 5.90
CA ALA A 142 17.26 8.58 5.75
C ALA A 142 16.89 7.37 6.61
N SER A 143 16.51 7.59 7.88
CA SER A 143 16.05 6.56 8.79
C SER A 143 14.80 5.83 8.27
N ALA A 144 13.78 6.59 7.83
CA ALA A 144 12.55 6.01 7.32
C ALA A 144 12.76 5.21 6.01
N ARG A 145 13.65 5.68 5.12
CA ARG A 145 14.06 4.93 3.92
C ARG A 145 14.83 3.65 4.24
N ALA A 146 15.68 3.69 5.27
CA ALA A 146 16.39 2.50 5.73
C ALA A 146 15.41 1.46 6.29
N GLY A 147 14.42 1.89 7.09
CA GLY A 147 13.35 1.02 7.57
C GLY A 147 12.50 0.42 6.44
N ALA A 148 12.13 1.21 5.43
CA ALA A 148 11.44 0.68 4.24
C ALA A 148 12.26 -0.39 3.52
N ARG A 149 13.58 -0.16 3.36
CA ARG A 149 14.48 -1.14 2.73
C ARG A 149 14.62 -2.41 3.54
N GLU A 150 14.64 -2.34 4.87
CA GLU A 150 14.64 -3.51 5.74
C GLU A 150 13.40 -4.37 5.51
N VAL A 151 12.22 -3.75 5.44
CA VAL A 151 10.97 -4.46 5.16
C VAL A 151 10.99 -5.11 3.77
N ASP A 152 11.50 -4.41 2.75
CA ASP A 152 11.65 -4.97 1.40
C ASP A 152 12.58 -6.20 1.38
N LEU A 153 13.70 -6.15 2.13
CA LEU A 153 14.63 -7.28 2.23
C LEU A 153 14.01 -8.48 2.95
N ASN A 154 13.21 -8.23 3.99
CA ASN A 154 12.47 -9.29 4.67
C ASN A 154 11.44 -9.95 3.75
N LEU A 155 10.70 -9.16 2.97
CA LEU A 155 9.76 -9.68 1.97
C LEU A 155 10.48 -10.55 0.92
N LEU A 156 11.60 -10.06 0.36
CA LEU A 156 12.40 -10.81 -0.62
C LEU A 156 12.90 -12.14 -0.04
N TRP A 157 13.28 -12.14 1.24
CA TRP A 157 13.71 -13.34 1.95
C TRP A 157 12.57 -14.36 2.07
N SER A 158 11.39 -13.94 2.53
CA SER A 158 10.21 -14.80 2.63
C SER A 158 9.80 -15.35 1.26
N GLU A 159 9.82 -14.54 0.20
CA GLU A 159 9.52 -14.99 -1.16
C GLU A 159 10.50 -16.09 -1.63
N TRP A 160 11.78 -15.95 -1.31
CA TRP A 160 12.78 -16.97 -1.60
C TRP A 160 12.52 -18.27 -0.81
N GLN A 161 12.15 -18.18 0.46
CA GLN A 161 11.81 -19.33 1.29
C GLN A 161 10.59 -20.09 0.76
N THR A 162 9.52 -19.39 0.35
CA THR A 162 8.32 -20.01 -0.24
C THR A 162 8.68 -20.79 -1.51
N ILE A 163 9.56 -20.25 -2.36
CA ILE A 163 10.05 -20.94 -3.56
C ILE A 163 10.83 -22.20 -3.19
N ALA A 164 11.72 -22.11 -2.19
CA ALA A 164 12.50 -23.26 -1.74
C ALA A 164 11.61 -24.37 -1.18
N GLN A 165 10.61 -24.01 -0.36
CA GLN A 165 9.65 -24.95 0.21
C GLN A 165 8.78 -25.63 -0.86
N ALA A 166 8.31 -24.87 -1.87
CA ALA A 166 7.55 -25.46 -2.97
C ALA A 166 8.34 -26.54 -3.72
N ARG A 167 9.64 -26.32 -3.90
CA ARG A 167 10.53 -27.28 -4.56
C ARG A 167 10.74 -28.56 -3.75
N THR A 168 10.86 -28.47 -2.43
CA THR A 168 11.07 -29.65 -1.57
C THR A 168 9.81 -30.48 -1.40
N LEU A 169 8.63 -29.85 -1.40
CA LEU A 169 7.34 -30.54 -1.26
C LEU A 169 6.87 -31.19 -2.56
N THR A 170 7.41 -30.78 -3.71
CA THR A 170 7.00 -31.36 -4.99
C THR A 170 7.52 -32.80 -5.09
N PRO A 171 6.65 -33.82 -5.22
CA PRO A 171 7.10 -35.19 -5.37
C PRO A 171 7.84 -35.34 -6.70
N THR A 172 9.13 -35.67 -6.65
CA THR A 172 9.88 -36.10 -7.83
C THR A 172 9.31 -37.43 -8.32
N CYS A 173 8.41 -37.39 -9.32
CA CYS A 173 8.07 -38.58 -10.08
C CYS A 173 9.24 -38.89 -11.02
N PRO A 174 9.92 -40.04 -10.90
CA PRO A 174 11.00 -40.39 -11.81
C PRO A 174 10.45 -40.51 -13.25
N ALA A 175 11.19 -39.96 -14.22
CA ALA A 175 10.77 -39.68 -15.60
C ALA A 175 10.13 -40.87 -16.35
N TRP A 176 10.38 -42.11 -15.93
CA TRP A 176 9.86 -43.32 -16.53
C TRP A 176 8.45 -43.74 -16.07
N ARG A 177 7.90 -43.16 -15.00
CA ARG A 177 6.62 -43.60 -14.39
C ARG A 177 5.46 -42.61 -14.49
N CYS A 178 5.63 -41.46 -15.13
CA CYS A 178 4.59 -40.44 -15.21
C CYS A 178 4.03 -40.28 -16.65
N PRO A 179 2.84 -40.82 -16.98
CA PRO A 179 2.23 -40.62 -18.29
C PRO A 179 1.82 -39.16 -18.55
N ILE A 180 1.65 -38.35 -17.51
CA ILE A 180 1.27 -36.92 -17.60
C ILE A 180 2.48 -36.03 -17.94
N MET A 181 3.72 -36.40 -17.58
CA MET A 181 4.93 -35.61 -17.85
C MET A 181 5.56 -35.85 -19.23
N ARG A 182 5.06 -36.81 -20.02
CA ARG A 182 5.64 -37.16 -21.34
C ARG A 182 5.58 -36.04 -22.39
N ARG A 183 4.77 -34.98 -22.20
CA ARG A 183 4.67 -33.89 -23.19
C ARG A 183 5.76 -32.82 -23.08
N LYS A 184 6.34 -32.55 -21.91
CA LYS A 184 7.42 -31.53 -21.77
C LYS A 184 8.82 -32.06 -22.10
N ALA A 185 9.03 -33.37 -22.19
CA ALA A 185 10.36 -33.98 -22.41
C ALA A 185 10.66 -34.39 -23.86
N CYS A 186 9.73 -34.17 -24.81
CA CYS A 186 9.87 -34.56 -26.22
C CYS A 186 10.00 -33.37 -27.20
N CYS A 187 10.24 -32.16 -26.71
CA CYS A 187 10.65 -31.01 -27.52
C CYS A 187 11.95 -30.44 -26.99
#